data_AF-A0A8B7Z7K6-F1
#
_entry.id   AF-A0A8B7Z7K6-F1
#
_cell.length_a   1.000
_cell.length_b   1.000
_cell.length_c   1.000
_cell.angle_alpha   90.00
_cell.angle_beta   90.00
_cell.angle_gamma   90.00
#
_symmetry.space_group_name_H-M   'P 1'
#
loop_
_entity.id
_entity.type
_entity.pdbx_description
1 polymer ?
#
loop_
_entity_poly.entity_id
_entity_poly.type
_entity_poly.pdbx_seq_one_letter_code
_entity_poly.pdbx_strand_id
1 'polypeptide(L)'
;MQFVTFSVMFQINTEFELLHRGSGSNLLIKWRPYYAPKLLKFMSGCGDDKFAIKEAISWMKHNVEPKARVFEYMAKTCKRRQDWIKKETPTTAETLEMYPRLLDPGIIEQDFRLAISEETNQLYAKWPSLSQKIYQYNNQVLKIQWQDQLDLGGTDIEKLTEKDRQELAMSVLPLLFVGRSKGMKGRCTPAESLRSFIDMKPEGTDIQHFMATIPAKERPQPFILLLGGTRFKPNQVFMVVERKAVACSSVLQAVDTCMKMIYVLDVDYQPQCSAVWKLLQHVVYGLPPGTLTGVSLINFRTWLKHLTED
;
A
#
# COMPACT_ATOMS: atom_id res chain seq x y z
N MET A 1 5.82 40.66 0.79
CA MET A 1 7.03 39.91 0.38
C MET A 1 8.22 40.82 -0.02
N GLN A 2 8.02 41.96 -0.69
CA GLN A 2 9.11 42.91 -1.06
C GLN A 2 9.78 43.64 0.14
N PHE A 3 9.07 43.84 1.26
CA PHE A 3 9.62 44.55 2.43
C PHE A 3 10.58 43.69 3.27
N VAL A 4 10.34 42.38 3.37
CA VAL A 4 11.18 41.45 4.17
C VAL A 4 12.54 41.24 3.50
N THR A 5 12.59 41.21 2.17
CA THR A 5 13.84 41.06 1.41
C THR A 5 14.73 42.29 1.48
N PHE A 6 14.15 43.49 1.60
CA PHE A 6 14.94 44.73 1.74
C PHE A 6 15.67 44.78 3.08
N SER A 7 15.02 44.37 4.17
CA SER A 7 15.60 44.35 5.52
C SER A 7 16.77 43.36 5.63
N VAL A 8 16.60 42.15 5.10
CA VAL A 8 17.64 41.11 5.15
C VAL A 8 18.84 41.46 4.26
N MET A 9 18.60 42.04 3.08
CA MET A 9 19.68 42.48 2.18
C MET A 9 20.46 43.67 2.75
N PHE A 10 19.78 44.57 3.48
CA PHE A 10 20.45 45.65 4.18
C PHE A 10 21.36 45.10 5.29
N GLN A 11 20.87 44.16 6.11
CA GLN A 11 21.66 43.50 7.16
C GLN A 11 22.89 42.75 6.61
N ILE A 12 22.73 41.97 5.54
CA ILE A 12 23.84 41.25 4.90
C ILE A 12 24.90 42.23 4.38
N ASN A 13 24.47 43.36 3.79
CA ASN A 13 25.40 44.37 3.28
C ASN A 13 26.12 45.11 4.40
N THR A 14 25.43 45.41 5.51
CA THR A 14 26.02 46.04 6.69
C THR A 14 27.07 45.13 7.33
N GLU A 15 26.77 43.84 7.51
CA GLU A 15 27.72 42.84 8.02
C GLU A 15 28.93 42.67 7.09
N PHE A 16 28.72 42.64 5.78
CA PHE A 16 29.80 42.50 4.80
C PHE A 16 30.72 43.72 4.74
N GLU A 17 30.19 44.94 4.84
CA GLU A 17 30.99 46.17 4.95
C GLU A 17 31.76 46.24 6.28
N LEU A 18 31.21 45.68 7.36
CA LEU A 18 31.91 45.56 8.65
C LEU A 18 33.10 44.61 8.55
N LEU A 19 32.95 43.49 7.85
CA LEU A 19 34.01 42.48 7.66
C LEU A 19 35.03 42.85 6.58
N HIS A 20 34.61 43.59 5.55
CA HIS A 20 35.42 43.92 4.37
C HIS A 20 35.24 45.38 3.97
N ARG A 21 35.74 46.30 4.81
CA ARG A 21 35.62 47.76 4.62
C ARG A 21 36.00 48.18 3.20
N GLY A 22 35.05 48.82 2.50
CA GLY A 22 35.27 49.38 1.16
C GLY A 22 35.00 48.42 0.00
N SER A 23 34.49 47.21 0.28
CA SER A 23 34.18 46.19 -0.74
C SER A 23 32.67 45.97 -0.97
N GLY A 24 31.77 46.52 -0.15
CA GLY A 24 30.34 46.21 -0.21
C GLY A 24 29.58 46.89 -1.36
N SER A 25 30.06 48.01 -1.89
CA SER A 25 29.53 48.61 -3.13
C SER A 25 29.69 47.67 -4.34
N ASN A 26 30.77 46.90 -4.40
CA ASN A 26 31.00 45.86 -5.41
C ASN A 26 30.11 44.63 -5.20
N LEU A 27 29.77 44.31 -3.95
CA LEU A 27 28.84 43.24 -3.61
C LEU A 27 27.45 43.58 -4.15
N LEU A 28 26.86 44.73 -3.81
CA LEU A 28 25.51 45.07 -4.28
C LEU A 28 25.39 45.14 -5.80
N ILE A 29 26.41 45.65 -6.50
CA ILE A 29 26.41 45.79 -7.97
C ILE A 29 26.53 44.42 -8.66
N LYS A 30 27.43 43.54 -8.20
CA LYS A 30 27.63 42.21 -8.81
C LYS A 30 26.59 41.18 -8.36
N TRP A 31 26.10 41.32 -7.13
CA TRP A 31 25.32 40.27 -6.46
C TRP A 31 23.80 40.45 -6.67
N ARG A 32 23.30 41.69 -6.75
CA ARG A 32 21.87 41.98 -6.90
C ARG A 32 21.28 41.47 -8.24
N PRO A 33 21.93 41.62 -9.41
CA PRO A 33 21.39 41.07 -10.65
C PRO A 33 21.50 39.54 -10.72
N TYR A 34 22.53 38.95 -10.11
CA TYR A 34 22.87 37.54 -10.30
C TYR A 34 22.29 36.60 -9.23
N TYR A 35 22.35 36.98 -7.95
CA TYR A 35 21.94 36.13 -6.83
C TYR A 35 20.55 36.47 -6.27
N ALA A 36 20.10 37.73 -6.33
CA ALA A 36 18.79 38.10 -5.80
C ALA A 36 17.62 37.34 -6.48
N PRO A 37 17.59 37.14 -7.82
CA PRO A 37 16.53 36.33 -8.44
C PRO A 37 16.60 34.85 -8.02
N LYS A 38 17.81 34.31 -7.81
CA LYS A 38 18.03 32.92 -7.37
C LYS A 38 17.60 32.71 -5.92
N LEU A 39 17.90 33.67 -5.05
CA LEU A 39 17.47 33.66 -3.64
C LEU A 39 15.99 33.92 -3.51
N LEU A 40 15.40 34.83 -4.29
CA LEU A 40 13.95 35.01 -4.35
C LEU A 40 13.25 33.73 -4.82
N LYS A 41 13.76 33.07 -5.87
CA LYS A 41 13.25 31.77 -6.34
C LYS A 41 13.41 30.66 -5.29
N PHE A 42 14.51 30.68 -4.52
CA PHE A 42 14.74 29.74 -3.42
C PHE A 42 13.82 30.00 -2.23
N MET A 43 13.66 31.26 -1.81
CA MET A 43 12.80 31.66 -0.70
C MET A 43 11.31 31.48 -1.03
N SER A 44 10.89 31.79 -2.26
CA SER A 44 9.51 31.57 -2.73
C SER A 44 9.16 30.09 -2.89
N GLY A 45 10.15 29.20 -2.94
CA GLY A 45 9.95 27.77 -3.18
C GLY A 45 10.18 26.85 -1.97
N CYS A 46 10.87 27.30 -0.91
CA CYS A 46 11.42 26.39 0.10
C CYS A 46 10.88 26.59 1.53
N GLY A 47 10.38 27.79 1.87
CA GLY A 47 9.90 28.12 3.22
C GLY A 47 8.40 27.83 3.43
N ASP A 48 7.57 28.39 2.56
CA ASP A 48 6.11 28.39 2.70
C ASP A 48 5.52 26.98 2.54
N ASP A 49 6.04 26.17 1.62
CA ASP A 49 5.53 24.82 1.38
C ASP A 49 5.87 23.86 2.52
N LYS A 50 7.08 23.95 3.10
CA LYS A 50 7.47 23.12 4.25
C LYS A 50 6.65 23.45 5.50
N PHE A 51 6.37 24.73 5.73
CA PHE A 51 5.52 25.15 6.84
C PHE A 51 4.07 24.68 6.63
N ALA A 52 3.52 24.90 5.44
CA ALA A 52 2.16 24.48 5.10
C ALA A 52 1.98 22.95 5.14
N ILE A 53 3.01 22.18 4.79
CA ILE A 53 2.99 20.71 4.95
C ILE A 53 2.94 20.32 6.43
N LYS A 54 3.76 20.94 7.29
CA LYS A 54 3.72 20.65 8.74
C LYS A 54 2.36 21.00 9.34
N GLU A 55 1.79 22.13 8.94
CA GLU A 55 0.45 22.53 9.36
C GLU A 55 -0.61 21.52 8.92
N ALA A 56 -0.57 21.09 7.65
CA ALA A 56 -1.49 20.07 7.13
C ALA A 56 -1.41 18.76 7.91
N ILE A 57 -0.18 18.27 8.20
CA ILE A 57 0.03 17.06 9.01
C ILE A 57 -0.56 17.24 10.41
N SER A 58 -0.27 18.36 11.08
CA SER A 58 -0.79 18.65 12.42
C SER A 58 -2.31 18.71 12.46
N TRP A 59 -2.92 19.34 11.44
CA TRP A 59 -4.36 19.44 11.31
C TRP A 59 -5.01 18.05 11.16
N MET A 60 -4.47 17.18 10.31
CA MET A 60 -4.99 15.83 10.05
C MET A 60 -4.91 14.88 11.26
N LYS A 61 -4.09 15.20 12.27
CA LYS A 61 -4.04 14.41 13.51
C LYS A 61 -5.30 14.55 14.35
N HIS A 62 -5.95 15.70 14.30
CA HIS A 62 -7.07 16.05 15.20
C HIS A 62 -8.39 16.28 14.47
N ASN A 63 -8.39 16.25 13.13
CA ASN A 63 -9.57 16.56 12.32
C ASN A 63 -9.81 15.45 11.30
N VAL A 64 -11.09 15.06 11.17
CA VAL A 64 -11.57 14.04 10.22
C VAL A 64 -12.56 14.62 9.20
N GLU A 65 -12.96 15.89 9.40
CA GLU A 65 -13.89 16.63 8.55
C GLU A 65 -13.40 18.08 8.37
N PRO A 66 -13.72 18.75 7.25
CA PRO A 66 -14.49 18.22 6.12
C PRO A 66 -13.67 17.24 5.27
N LYS A 67 -14.29 16.15 4.78
CA LYS A 67 -13.59 15.12 3.96
C LYS A 67 -12.75 15.72 2.83
N ALA A 68 -13.28 16.69 2.09
CA ALA A 68 -12.57 17.34 0.99
C ALA A 68 -11.18 17.88 1.41
N ARG A 69 -11.10 18.46 2.62
CA ARG A 69 -9.83 18.97 3.17
C ARG A 69 -8.90 17.86 3.62
N VAL A 70 -9.43 16.76 4.15
CA VAL A 70 -8.63 15.55 4.45
C VAL A 70 -8.00 15.02 3.16
N PHE A 71 -8.77 14.85 2.09
CA PHE A 71 -8.25 14.41 0.79
C PHE A 71 -7.19 15.36 0.24
N GLU A 72 -7.43 16.67 0.29
CA GLU A 72 -6.49 17.70 -0.15
C GLU A 72 -5.16 17.62 0.63
N TYR A 73 -5.23 17.56 1.96
CA TYR A 73 -4.03 17.53 2.80
C TYR A 73 -3.29 16.19 2.70
N MET A 74 -4.01 15.08 2.57
CA MET A 74 -3.39 13.78 2.30
C MET A 74 -2.66 13.77 0.96
N ALA A 75 -3.25 14.35 -0.09
CA ALA A 75 -2.61 14.47 -1.41
C ALA A 75 -1.37 15.37 -1.34
N LYS A 76 -1.49 16.55 -0.70
CA LYS A 76 -0.39 17.51 -0.53
C LYS A 76 0.80 16.91 0.22
N THR A 77 0.54 16.02 1.18
CA THR A 77 1.59 15.41 2.02
C THR A 77 2.11 14.08 1.47
N CYS A 78 1.51 13.52 0.40
CA CYS A 78 1.83 12.20 -0.14
C CYS A 78 3.32 12.03 -0.48
N LYS A 79 3.89 12.94 -1.27
CA LYS A 79 5.32 12.85 -1.65
C LYS A 79 6.25 12.87 -0.44
N ARG A 80 6.02 13.79 0.51
CA ARG A 80 6.83 13.88 1.73
C ARG A 80 6.72 12.60 2.57
N ARG A 81 5.51 12.04 2.70
CA ARG A 81 5.28 10.78 3.40
C ARG A 81 6.07 9.64 2.75
N GLN A 82 6.02 9.51 1.43
CA GLN A 82 6.78 8.49 0.68
C GLN A 82 8.30 8.67 0.84
N ASP A 83 8.81 9.90 0.75
CA ASP A 83 10.24 10.18 0.95
C ASP A 83 10.68 9.85 2.38
N TRP A 84 9.84 10.14 3.37
CA TRP A 84 10.09 9.82 4.78
C TRP A 84 10.09 8.32 5.04
N ILE A 85 9.12 7.57 4.50
CA ILE A 85 9.03 6.11 4.65
C ILE A 85 10.29 5.45 4.09
N LYS A 86 10.70 5.82 2.87
CA LYS A 86 11.90 5.26 2.22
C LYS A 86 13.20 5.60 2.94
N LYS A 87 13.31 6.80 3.50
CA LYS A 87 14.54 7.30 4.10
C LYS A 87 14.72 6.84 5.56
N GLU A 88 13.66 6.93 6.35
CA GLU A 88 13.72 6.68 7.79
C GLU A 88 13.20 5.29 8.17
N THR A 89 12.57 4.57 7.24
CA THR A 89 12.03 3.21 7.44
C THR A 89 11.18 3.06 8.72
N PRO A 90 10.19 3.95 8.95
CA PRO A 90 9.33 3.87 10.11
C PRO A 90 8.48 2.61 10.08
N THR A 91 8.09 2.14 11.25
CA THR A 91 7.09 1.08 11.39
C THR A 91 5.73 1.54 10.88
N THR A 92 4.87 0.57 10.56
CA THR A 92 3.45 0.80 10.22
C THR A 92 2.74 1.58 11.34
N ALA A 93 3.03 1.27 12.61
CA ALA A 93 2.52 2.01 13.77
C ALA A 93 2.92 3.50 13.75
N GLU A 94 4.22 3.80 13.62
CA GLU A 94 4.73 5.18 13.56
C GLU A 94 4.17 5.95 12.36
N THR A 95 4.00 5.27 11.23
CA THR A 95 3.41 5.89 10.03
C THR A 95 1.94 6.24 10.25
N LEU A 96 1.16 5.35 10.84
CA LEU A 96 -0.25 5.60 11.15
C LEU A 96 -0.45 6.56 12.33
N GLU A 97 0.52 6.70 13.22
CA GLU A 97 0.53 7.77 14.23
C GLU A 97 0.78 9.14 13.59
N MET A 98 1.69 9.22 12.62
CA MET A 98 1.99 10.47 11.92
C MET A 98 0.87 10.85 10.93
N TYR A 99 0.29 9.86 10.24
CA TYR A 99 -0.74 10.03 9.20
C TYR A 99 -1.97 9.15 9.48
N PRO A 100 -2.73 9.42 10.55
CA PRO A 100 -3.84 8.55 10.97
C PRO A 100 -4.97 8.45 9.95
N ARG A 101 -5.10 9.45 9.06
CA ARG A 101 -6.12 9.50 8.01
C ARG A 101 -5.88 8.50 6.88
N LEU A 102 -4.73 7.81 6.83
CA LEU A 102 -4.49 6.73 5.85
C LEU A 102 -5.53 5.60 5.92
N LEU A 103 -6.18 5.41 7.07
CA LEU A 103 -7.23 4.42 7.26
C LEU A 103 -8.62 4.95 6.90
N ASP A 104 -8.76 6.23 6.56
CA ASP A 104 -10.06 6.77 6.16
C ASP A 104 -10.41 6.26 4.75
N PRO A 105 -11.70 5.97 4.48
CA PRO A 105 -12.13 5.42 3.21
C PRO A 105 -11.70 6.29 2.01
N GLY A 106 -11.05 5.69 1.02
CA GLY A 106 -10.62 6.35 -0.22
C GLY A 106 -9.23 7.02 -0.15
N ILE A 107 -8.66 7.20 1.04
CA ILE A 107 -7.35 7.86 1.19
C ILE A 107 -6.22 6.96 0.69
N ILE A 108 -6.25 5.66 1.01
CA ILE A 108 -5.20 4.75 0.56
C ILE A 108 -5.23 4.56 -0.96
N GLU A 109 -6.41 4.55 -1.57
CA GLU A 109 -6.58 4.51 -3.02
C GLU A 109 -6.02 5.77 -3.69
N GLN A 110 -6.24 6.95 -3.08
CA GLN A 110 -5.63 8.20 -3.53
C GLN A 110 -4.11 8.14 -3.44
N ASP A 111 -3.57 7.77 -2.29
CA ASP A 111 -2.13 7.74 -2.05
C ASP A 111 -1.42 6.80 -3.01
N PHE A 112 -1.98 5.60 -3.19
CA PHE A 112 -1.48 4.64 -4.15
C PHE A 112 -1.50 5.20 -5.58
N ARG A 113 -2.61 5.82 -6.01
CA ARG A 113 -2.71 6.48 -7.32
C ARG A 113 -1.62 7.52 -7.54
N LEU A 114 -1.39 8.37 -6.55
CA LEU A 114 -0.37 9.42 -6.61
C LEU A 114 1.05 8.84 -6.62
N ALA A 115 1.27 7.70 -5.95
CA ALA A 115 2.57 7.04 -5.92
C ALA A 115 2.96 6.38 -7.26
N ILE A 116 1.99 5.75 -7.94
CA ILE A 116 2.26 5.00 -9.18
C ILE A 116 1.97 5.78 -10.47
N SER A 117 1.23 6.89 -10.38
CA SER A 117 0.81 7.71 -11.54
C SER A 117 0.00 6.97 -12.61
N GLU A 118 -0.73 5.92 -12.23
CA GLU A 118 -1.55 5.08 -13.11
C GLU A 118 -2.96 4.87 -12.54
N GLU A 119 -3.84 4.26 -13.36
CA GLU A 119 -5.15 3.82 -12.92
C GLU A 119 -5.05 2.76 -11.81
N THR A 120 -5.93 2.90 -10.81
CA THR A 120 -5.91 2.09 -9.58
C THR A 120 -6.95 0.96 -9.55
N ASN A 121 -7.72 0.81 -10.62
CA ASN A 121 -8.79 -0.19 -10.74
C ASN A 121 -8.34 -1.46 -11.49
N GLN A 122 -7.03 -1.66 -11.66
CA GLN A 122 -6.48 -2.76 -12.46
C GLN A 122 -6.93 -4.14 -11.95
N LEU A 123 -7.08 -4.32 -10.64
CA LEU A 123 -7.60 -5.57 -10.08
C LEU A 123 -9.02 -5.84 -10.55
N TYR A 124 -9.94 -4.89 -10.40
CA TYR A 124 -11.32 -5.05 -10.85
C TYR A 124 -11.42 -5.32 -12.36
N ALA A 125 -10.59 -4.67 -13.17
CA ALA A 125 -10.58 -4.87 -14.62
C ALA A 125 -10.03 -6.26 -15.03
N LYS A 126 -8.95 -6.72 -14.40
CA LYS A 126 -8.24 -7.95 -14.80
C LYS A 126 -8.72 -9.20 -14.08
N TRP A 127 -9.32 -9.06 -12.90
CA TRP A 127 -9.68 -10.18 -12.02
C TRP A 127 -10.65 -11.18 -12.66
N PRO A 128 -11.74 -10.77 -13.35
CA PRO A 128 -12.67 -11.73 -13.95
C PRO A 128 -12.01 -12.73 -14.90
N SER A 129 -11.05 -12.28 -15.71
CA SER A 129 -10.28 -13.18 -16.59
C SER A 129 -9.25 -13.99 -15.80
N LEU A 130 -8.55 -13.35 -14.86
CA LEU A 130 -7.50 -14.00 -14.08
C LEU A 130 -8.04 -15.12 -13.18
N SER A 131 -9.21 -14.94 -12.56
CA SER A 131 -9.86 -15.96 -11.72
C SER A 131 -10.18 -17.22 -12.50
N GLN A 132 -10.62 -17.09 -13.76
CA GLN A 132 -10.87 -18.24 -14.63
C GLN A 132 -9.56 -18.97 -14.96
N LYS A 133 -8.50 -18.21 -15.29
CA LYS A 133 -7.17 -18.76 -15.56
C LYS A 133 -6.56 -19.47 -14.34
N ILE A 134 -6.86 -19.01 -13.13
CA ILE A 134 -6.44 -19.68 -11.87
C ILE A 134 -7.00 -21.10 -11.78
N TYR A 135 -8.30 -21.28 -12.05
CA TYR A 135 -8.93 -22.61 -12.06
C TYR A 135 -8.40 -23.50 -13.19
N GLN A 136 -8.26 -22.94 -14.40
CA GLN A 136 -7.69 -23.66 -15.55
C GLN A 136 -6.27 -24.16 -15.25
N TYR A 137 -5.42 -23.29 -14.71
CA TYR A 137 -4.05 -23.64 -14.36
C TYR A 137 -4.00 -24.75 -13.31
N ASN A 138 -4.86 -24.67 -12.30
CA ASN A 138 -4.98 -25.77 -11.35
C ASN A 138 -5.36 -27.08 -12.05
N ASN A 139 -6.41 -27.08 -12.86
CA ASN A 139 -6.95 -28.32 -13.43
C ASN A 139 -6.02 -28.95 -14.47
N GLN A 140 -5.32 -28.13 -15.26
CA GLN A 140 -4.43 -28.60 -16.32
C GLN A 140 -3.02 -28.92 -15.82
N VAL A 141 -2.50 -28.13 -14.87
CA VAL A 141 -1.08 -28.17 -14.49
C VAL A 141 -0.86 -28.72 -13.08
N LEU A 142 -1.46 -28.10 -12.06
CA LEU A 142 -1.09 -28.40 -10.66
C LEU A 142 -1.86 -29.59 -10.06
N LYS A 143 -3.13 -29.75 -10.45
CA LYS A 143 -4.06 -30.79 -10.00
C LYS A 143 -4.12 -30.93 -8.47
N ILE A 144 -4.03 -29.81 -7.73
CA ILE A 144 -4.15 -29.84 -6.27
C ILE A 144 -5.62 -29.95 -5.85
N GLN A 145 -5.85 -30.70 -4.78
CA GLN A 145 -7.15 -30.88 -4.12
C GLN A 145 -7.47 -29.65 -3.25
N TRP A 146 -7.66 -28.49 -3.88
CA TRP A 146 -7.89 -27.24 -3.16
C TRP A 146 -9.23 -27.20 -2.44
N GLN A 147 -10.23 -27.98 -2.88
CA GLN A 147 -11.56 -28.02 -2.26
C GLN A 147 -11.50 -28.57 -0.83
N ASP A 148 -10.75 -29.65 -0.63
CA ASP A 148 -10.53 -30.25 0.68
C ASP A 148 -9.80 -29.28 1.63
N GLN A 149 -8.82 -28.54 1.10
CA GLN A 149 -8.04 -27.56 1.86
C GLN A 149 -8.86 -26.31 2.28
N LEU A 150 -10.01 -26.09 1.64
CA LEU A 150 -10.91 -24.97 1.92
C LEU A 150 -12.19 -25.42 2.64
N ASP A 151 -12.28 -26.68 3.06
CA ASP A 151 -13.44 -27.29 3.72
C ASP A 151 -14.74 -27.15 2.89
N LEU A 152 -14.66 -27.29 1.57
CA LEU A 152 -15.78 -27.09 0.64
C LEU A 152 -16.59 -28.36 0.35
N GLY A 153 -16.45 -29.42 1.14
CA GLY A 153 -17.01 -30.76 0.83
C GLY A 153 -18.53 -30.85 0.60
N GLY A 154 -19.31 -29.84 1.00
CA GLY A 154 -20.75 -29.73 0.72
C GLY A 154 -21.13 -28.68 -0.33
N THR A 155 -20.16 -27.99 -0.93
CA THR A 155 -20.40 -26.88 -1.88
C THR A 155 -20.37 -27.39 -3.31
N ASP A 156 -21.48 -27.23 -4.02
CA ASP A 156 -21.54 -27.46 -5.46
C ASP A 156 -20.94 -26.26 -6.22
N ILE A 157 -19.67 -26.39 -6.62
CA ILE A 157 -18.91 -25.33 -7.28
C ILE A 157 -19.51 -24.93 -8.63
N GLU A 158 -20.15 -25.87 -9.33
CA GLU A 158 -20.75 -25.62 -10.64
C GLU A 158 -21.98 -24.71 -10.54
N LYS A 159 -22.72 -24.81 -9.42
CA LYS A 159 -23.88 -23.96 -9.12
C LYS A 159 -23.53 -22.57 -8.59
N LEU A 160 -22.26 -22.29 -8.30
CA LEU A 160 -21.86 -20.96 -7.85
C LEU A 160 -22.12 -19.91 -8.93
N THR A 161 -22.50 -18.70 -8.51
CA THR A 161 -22.56 -17.58 -9.44
C THR A 161 -21.16 -17.21 -9.92
N GLU A 162 -21.04 -16.51 -11.04
CA GLU A 162 -19.73 -16.08 -11.53
C GLU A 162 -19.02 -15.18 -10.52
N LYS A 163 -19.78 -14.32 -9.82
CA LYS A 163 -19.25 -13.50 -8.72
C LYS A 163 -18.71 -14.36 -7.59
N ASP A 164 -19.45 -15.37 -7.14
CA ASP A 164 -19.01 -16.26 -6.06
C ASP A 164 -17.75 -17.04 -6.45
N ARG A 165 -17.64 -17.49 -7.72
CA ARG A 165 -16.43 -18.12 -8.23
C ARG A 165 -15.23 -17.17 -8.21
N GLN A 166 -15.43 -15.90 -8.55
CA GLN A 166 -14.37 -14.88 -8.49
C GLN A 166 -13.90 -14.62 -7.04
N GLU A 167 -14.83 -14.55 -6.08
CA GLU A 167 -14.48 -14.39 -4.65
C GLU A 167 -13.77 -15.66 -4.13
N LEU A 168 -14.24 -16.85 -4.51
CA LEU A 168 -13.62 -18.11 -4.11
C LEU A 168 -12.18 -18.22 -4.62
N ALA A 169 -11.92 -17.78 -5.86
CA ALA A 169 -10.59 -17.83 -6.46
C ALA A 169 -9.53 -17.08 -5.62
N MET A 170 -9.92 -16.06 -4.85
CA MET A 170 -9.01 -15.38 -3.91
C MET A 170 -8.49 -16.33 -2.83
N SER A 171 -9.33 -17.24 -2.33
CA SER A 171 -8.92 -18.26 -1.36
C SER A 171 -8.13 -19.41 -1.99
N VAL A 172 -8.24 -19.62 -3.31
CA VAL A 172 -7.48 -20.65 -4.03
C VAL A 172 -6.03 -20.23 -4.29
N LEU A 173 -5.79 -18.94 -4.55
CA LEU A 173 -4.45 -18.38 -4.80
C LEU A 173 -3.35 -18.85 -3.83
N PRO A 174 -3.49 -18.73 -2.48
CA PRO A 174 -2.46 -19.15 -1.54
C PRO A 174 -2.16 -20.66 -1.55
N LEU A 175 -3.08 -21.49 -2.08
CA LEU A 175 -2.86 -22.93 -2.24
C LEU A 175 -2.01 -23.26 -3.46
N LEU A 176 -2.15 -22.49 -4.54
CA LEU A 176 -1.37 -22.67 -5.77
C LEU A 176 0.04 -22.06 -5.62
N PHE A 177 0.13 -20.94 -4.92
CA PHE A 177 1.35 -20.14 -4.77
C PHE A 177 1.83 -20.09 -3.31
N VAL A 178 1.97 -21.28 -2.72
CA VAL A 178 2.46 -21.44 -1.35
C VAL A 178 3.83 -20.79 -1.18
N GLY A 179 3.96 -19.94 -0.17
CA GLY A 179 5.21 -19.26 0.16
C GLY A 179 6.20 -20.11 0.95
N ARG A 180 7.09 -19.43 1.67
CA ARG A 180 8.12 -20.06 2.52
C ARG A 180 7.69 -20.03 3.99
N SER A 181 8.12 -21.03 4.74
CA SER A 181 7.99 -21.04 6.19
C SER A 181 8.87 -19.95 6.82
N LYS A 182 8.44 -19.41 7.95
CA LYS A 182 9.14 -18.32 8.64
C LYS A 182 10.48 -18.82 9.21
N GLY A 183 11.59 -18.24 8.74
CA GLY A 183 12.93 -18.54 9.28
C GLY A 183 13.55 -19.88 8.87
N MET A 184 12.88 -20.70 8.04
CA MET A 184 13.43 -21.99 7.55
C MET A 184 13.58 -22.02 6.02
N LYS A 185 14.50 -22.86 5.53
CA LYS A 185 14.63 -23.24 4.10
C LYS A 185 13.50 -24.16 3.60
N GLY A 186 12.30 -24.07 4.18
CA GLY A 186 11.17 -24.97 3.92
C GLY A 186 9.94 -24.27 3.34
N ARG A 187 9.08 -25.03 2.66
CA ARG A 187 7.76 -24.57 2.18
C ARG A 187 6.81 -24.38 3.37
N CYS A 188 6.02 -23.31 3.41
CA CYS A 188 4.97 -23.20 4.45
C CYS A 188 3.86 -24.22 4.18
N THR A 189 3.08 -24.54 5.20
CA THR A 189 1.90 -25.39 5.03
C THR A 189 0.79 -24.63 4.27
N PRO A 190 -0.12 -25.34 3.57
CA PRO A 190 -1.28 -24.70 2.94
C PRO A 190 -2.11 -23.87 3.91
N ALA A 191 -2.35 -24.38 5.12
CA ALA A 191 -3.09 -23.69 6.17
C ALA A 191 -2.40 -22.38 6.64
N GLU A 192 -1.07 -22.39 6.79
CA GLU A 192 -0.32 -21.17 7.10
C GLU A 192 -0.40 -20.15 5.96
N SER A 193 -0.25 -20.60 4.70
CA SER A 193 -0.34 -19.70 3.54
C SER A 193 -1.73 -19.07 3.43
N LEU A 194 -2.79 -19.86 3.60
CA LEU A 194 -4.17 -19.39 3.67
C LEU A 194 -4.34 -18.35 4.77
N ARG A 195 -3.99 -18.69 6.02
CA ARG A 195 -4.16 -17.80 7.18
C ARG A 195 -3.38 -16.50 7.04
N SER A 196 -2.22 -16.54 6.39
CA SER A 196 -1.39 -15.36 6.12
C SER A 196 -1.98 -14.44 5.05
N PHE A 197 -2.67 -14.99 4.06
CA PHE A 197 -3.32 -14.21 3.00
C PHE A 197 -4.73 -13.77 3.41
N ILE A 198 -5.62 -14.74 3.66
CA ILE A 198 -7.03 -14.57 4.04
C ILE A 198 -7.35 -15.53 5.18
N ASP A 199 -7.44 -14.99 6.39
CA ASP A 199 -7.93 -15.73 7.55
C ASP A 199 -9.45 -15.69 7.60
N MET A 200 -10.03 -16.79 8.09
CA MET A 200 -11.47 -16.93 8.24
C MET A 200 -11.76 -17.31 9.68
N LYS A 201 -12.69 -16.59 10.31
CA LYS A 201 -13.16 -16.90 11.66
C LYS A 201 -14.67 -17.13 11.68
N PRO A 202 -15.17 -17.91 12.64
CA PRO A 202 -16.60 -18.11 12.83
C PRO A 202 -17.34 -16.81 13.09
N GLU A 203 -18.63 -16.82 12.79
CA GLU A 203 -19.54 -15.77 13.22
C GLU A 203 -19.59 -15.69 14.75
N GLY A 204 -19.77 -14.49 15.31
CA GLY A 204 -19.72 -14.26 16.76
C GLY A 204 -18.32 -14.10 17.35
N THR A 205 -17.25 -14.15 16.54
CA THR A 205 -15.89 -13.81 17.00
C THR A 205 -15.86 -12.37 17.51
N ASP A 206 -15.41 -12.18 18.75
CA ASP A 206 -15.14 -10.84 19.29
C ASP A 206 -13.95 -10.23 18.54
N ILE A 207 -14.26 -9.28 17.65
CA ILE A 207 -13.28 -8.61 16.80
C ILE A 207 -12.30 -7.82 17.67
N GLN A 208 -12.75 -7.14 18.73
CA GLN A 208 -11.87 -6.32 19.56
C GLN A 208 -10.87 -7.20 20.31
N HIS A 209 -11.35 -8.29 20.91
CA HIS A 209 -10.48 -9.26 21.57
C HIS A 209 -9.51 -9.92 20.58
N PHE A 210 -9.99 -10.30 19.39
CA PHE A 210 -9.15 -10.87 18.35
C PHE A 210 -8.04 -9.89 17.95
N MET A 211 -8.36 -8.61 17.68
CA MET A 211 -7.36 -7.61 17.32
C MET A 211 -6.31 -7.39 18.42
N ALA A 212 -6.74 -7.37 19.68
CA ALA A 212 -5.84 -7.19 20.83
C ALA A 212 -4.84 -8.35 20.97
N THR A 213 -5.25 -9.57 20.62
CA THR A 213 -4.46 -10.80 20.82
C THR A 213 -3.57 -11.18 19.63
N ILE A 214 -3.62 -10.45 18.51
CA ILE A 214 -2.76 -10.74 17.34
C ILE A 214 -1.28 -10.70 17.73
N PRO A 215 -0.51 -11.78 17.57
CA PRO A 215 0.92 -11.76 17.83
C PRO A 215 1.64 -11.04 16.67
N ALA A 216 1.97 -9.76 16.86
CA ALA A 216 2.54 -8.91 15.80
C ALA A 216 3.78 -9.49 15.12
N LYS A 217 4.63 -10.21 15.88
CA LYS A 217 5.83 -10.86 15.32
C LYS A 217 5.47 -12.06 14.44
N GLU A 218 4.47 -12.84 14.81
CA GLU A 218 4.11 -14.08 14.11
C GLU A 218 3.14 -13.85 12.97
N ARG A 219 2.39 -12.77 13.05
CA ARG A 219 1.38 -12.37 12.08
C ARG A 219 1.61 -10.90 11.69
N PRO A 220 2.55 -10.66 10.77
CA PRO A 220 2.76 -9.33 10.22
C PRO A 220 1.46 -8.81 9.61
N GLN A 221 1.31 -7.50 9.56
CA GLN A 221 0.14 -6.82 9.01
C GLN A 221 0.59 -5.94 7.83
N PRO A 222 -0.28 -5.67 6.86
CA PRO A 222 -1.71 -6.02 6.84
C PRO A 222 -2.02 -7.46 6.38
N PHE A 223 -3.25 -7.93 6.66
CA PHE A 223 -3.83 -9.17 6.13
C PHE A 223 -5.36 -9.07 6.05
N ILE A 224 -6.02 -10.04 5.41
CA ILE A 224 -7.48 -10.04 5.24
C ILE A 224 -8.15 -10.99 6.25
N LEU A 225 -9.25 -10.54 6.84
CA LEU A 225 -10.08 -11.30 7.78
C LEU A 225 -11.51 -11.42 7.24
N LEU A 226 -11.99 -12.65 7.08
CA LEU A 226 -13.39 -12.98 6.80
C LEU A 226 -14.07 -13.44 8.09
N LEU A 227 -15.28 -12.98 8.36
CA LEU A 227 -16.08 -13.43 9.49
C LEU A 227 -17.41 -14.03 9.01
N GLY A 228 -17.70 -15.25 9.49
CA GLY A 228 -18.94 -15.96 9.19
C GLY A 228 -19.11 -16.32 7.70
N GLY A 229 -20.23 -16.95 7.38
CA GLY A 229 -20.57 -17.35 6.01
C GLY A 229 -19.59 -18.35 5.41
N THR A 230 -19.34 -18.22 4.10
CA THR A 230 -18.36 -19.03 3.35
C THR A 230 -17.21 -18.15 2.82
N ARG A 231 -16.14 -18.75 2.31
CA ARG A 231 -15.00 -18.02 1.72
C ARG A 231 -15.35 -17.17 0.50
N PHE A 232 -16.47 -17.45 -0.16
CA PHE A 232 -16.97 -16.73 -1.33
C PHE A 232 -18.21 -15.89 -1.05
N LYS A 233 -18.87 -16.12 0.08
CA LYS A 233 -20.00 -15.35 0.61
C LYS A 233 -19.80 -15.13 2.12
N PRO A 234 -18.78 -14.37 2.52
CA PRO A 234 -18.58 -14.05 3.93
C PRO A 234 -19.61 -13.03 4.40
N ASN A 235 -19.99 -13.07 5.68
CA ASN A 235 -20.94 -12.10 6.24
C ASN A 235 -20.28 -10.73 6.41
N GLN A 236 -18.99 -10.72 6.80
CA GLN A 236 -18.20 -9.50 6.95
C GLN A 236 -16.77 -9.72 6.45
N VAL A 237 -16.20 -8.66 5.88
CA VAL A 237 -14.84 -8.64 5.32
C VAL A 237 -14.07 -7.46 5.90
N PHE A 238 -12.86 -7.71 6.39
CA PHE A 238 -11.98 -6.68 6.91
C PHE A 238 -10.57 -6.80 6.35
N MET A 239 -9.94 -5.66 6.09
CA MET A 239 -8.48 -5.56 6.03
C MET A 239 -7.98 -5.17 7.42
N VAL A 240 -7.06 -5.95 7.97
CA VAL A 240 -6.51 -5.76 9.31
C VAL A 240 -5.13 -5.13 9.21
N VAL A 241 -4.92 -3.97 9.84
CA VAL A 241 -3.64 -3.25 9.89
C VAL A 241 -3.46 -2.58 11.25
N GLU A 242 -2.27 -2.70 11.86
CA GLU A 242 -2.00 -2.22 13.23
C GLU A 242 -3.11 -2.52 14.24
N ARG A 243 -3.64 -3.76 14.22
CA ARG A 243 -4.74 -4.26 15.08
C ARG A 243 -6.04 -3.46 14.91
N LYS A 244 -6.22 -2.80 13.78
CA LYS A 244 -7.46 -2.11 13.41
C LYS A 244 -8.11 -2.87 12.27
N ALA A 245 -9.42 -3.02 12.36
CA ALA A 245 -10.24 -3.62 11.31
C ALA A 245 -10.78 -2.51 10.41
N VAL A 246 -10.41 -2.51 9.14
CA VAL A 246 -10.98 -1.64 8.11
C VAL A 246 -12.01 -2.46 7.33
N ALA A 247 -13.28 -2.06 7.39
CA ALA A 247 -14.36 -2.78 6.74
C ALA A 247 -14.27 -2.68 5.21
N CYS A 248 -14.52 -3.80 4.53
CA CYS A 248 -14.56 -3.91 3.08
C CYS A 248 -15.90 -4.51 2.64
N SER A 249 -16.36 -4.13 1.44
CA SER A 249 -17.62 -4.58 0.86
C SER A 249 -17.52 -5.95 0.15
N SER A 250 -16.31 -6.42 -0.16
CA SER A 250 -16.04 -7.71 -0.79
C SER A 250 -14.62 -8.21 -0.50
N VAL A 251 -14.34 -9.49 -0.78
CA VAL A 251 -12.97 -10.04 -0.67
C VAL A 251 -12.08 -9.39 -1.72
N LEU A 252 -12.61 -9.16 -2.94
CA LEU A 252 -11.92 -8.42 -3.99
C LEU A 252 -11.46 -7.02 -3.54
N GLN A 253 -12.33 -6.25 -2.87
CA GLN A 253 -11.96 -4.94 -2.34
C GLN A 253 -10.90 -5.07 -1.23
N ALA A 254 -11.06 -6.04 -0.32
CA ALA A 254 -10.10 -6.23 0.75
C ALA A 254 -8.69 -6.58 0.22
N VAL A 255 -8.60 -7.39 -0.82
CA VAL A 255 -7.32 -7.70 -1.51
C VAL A 255 -6.72 -6.45 -2.15
N ASP A 256 -7.52 -5.67 -2.87
CA ASP A 256 -7.08 -4.42 -3.50
C ASP A 256 -6.57 -3.41 -2.46
N THR A 257 -7.37 -3.13 -1.43
CA THR A 257 -7.01 -2.22 -0.33
C THR A 257 -5.78 -2.72 0.43
N CYS A 258 -5.67 -4.03 0.69
CA CYS A 258 -4.51 -4.60 1.37
C CYS A 258 -3.23 -4.48 0.53
N MET A 259 -3.29 -4.78 -0.78
CA MET A 259 -2.15 -4.61 -1.69
C MET A 259 -1.68 -3.14 -1.74
N LYS A 260 -2.62 -2.20 -1.85
CA LYS A 260 -2.33 -0.75 -1.86
C LYS A 260 -1.73 -0.30 -0.54
N MET A 261 -2.24 -0.81 0.58
CA MET A 261 -1.71 -0.52 1.92
C MET A 261 -0.27 -1.01 2.07
N ILE A 262 0.02 -2.24 1.65
CA ILE A 262 1.38 -2.80 1.68
C ILE A 262 2.34 -1.91 0.87
N TYR A 263 1.93 -1.50 -0.33
CA TYR A 263 2.76 -0.68 -1.21
C TYR A 263 2.99 0.74 -0.66
N VAL A 264 1.93 1.44 -0.23
CA VAL A 264 2.02 2.82 0.27
C VAL A 264 2.84 2.91 1.56
N LEU A 265 2.76 1.88 2.42
CA LEU A 265 3.50 1.80 3.67
C LEU A 265 4.89 1.18 3.53
N ASP A 266 5.28 0.74 2.32
CA ASP A 266 6.55 0.05 2.04
C ASP A 266 6.79 -1.15 2.97
N VAL A 267 5.75 -1.97 3.16
CA VAL A 267 5.79 -3.15 4.04
C VAL A 267 6.24 -4.39 3.26
N ASP A 268 7.12 -5.19 3.86
CA ASP A 268 7.50 -6.48 3.28
C ASP A 268 6.33 -7.47 3.22
N TYR A 269 6.23 -8.20 2.10
CA TYR A 269 5.28 -9.30 2.02
C TYR A 269 5.59 -10.40 3.02
N GLN A 270 4.53 -10.90 3.68
CA GLN A 270 4.64 -12.08 4.53
C GLN A 270 5.23 -13.26 3.75
N PRO A 271 6.28 -13.94 4.23
CA PRO A 271 6.94 -15.02 3.51
C PRO A 271 5.99 -16.13 3.02
N GLN A 272 4.95 -16.43 3.81
CA GLN A 272 3.99 -17.52 3.61
C GLN A 272 3.04 -17.28 2.44
N CYS A 273 2.74 -16.03 2.09
CA CYS A 273 1.89 -15.66 0.95
C CYS A 273 2.58 -14.69 -0.02
N SER A 274 3.90 -14.47 0.14
CA SER A 274 4.70 -13.55 -0.67
C SER A 274 4.59 -13.81 -2.17
N ALA A 275 4.44 -15.08 -2.57
CA ALA A 275 4.28 -15.42 -3.98
C ALA A 275 2.93 -14.89 -4.53
N VAL A 276 1.84 -15.00 -3.76
CA VAL A 276 0.53 -14.45 -4.14
C VAL A 276 0.62 -12.94 -4.33
N TRP A 277 1.20 -12.21 -3.38
CA TRP A 277 1.33 -10.75 -3.50
C TRP A 277 2.20 -10.33 -4.68
N LYS A 278 3.33 -11.01 -4.91
CA LYS A 278 4.18 -10.76 -6.10
C LYS A 278 3.46 -11.05 -7.41
N LEU A 279 2.60 -12.06 -7.44
CA LEU A 279 1.75 -12.34 -8.60
C LEU A 279 0.82 -11.15 -8.89
N LEU A 280 0.07 -10.72 -7.88
CA LEU A 280 -0.86 -9.60 -8.00
C LEU A 280 -0.11 -8.32 -8.40
N GLN A 281 0.98 -7.99 -7.72
CA GLN A 281 1.82 -6.84 -8.03
C GLN A 281 2.23 -6.80 -9.51
N HIS A 282 2.77 -7.90 -10.03
CA HIS A 282 3.32 -7.95 -11.39
C HIS A 282 2.24 -8.10 -12.47
N VAL A 283 1.32 -9.05 -12.28
CA VAL A 283 0.32 -9.42 -13.31
C VAL A 283 -0.87 -8.47 -13.30
N VAL A 284 -1.32 -8.07 -12.11
CA VAL A 284 -2.48 -7.20 -11.97
C VAL A 284 -2.07 -5.74 -12.07
N TYR A 285 -1.11 -5.29 -11.26
CA TYR A 285 -0.77 -3.85 -11.18
C TYR A 285 0.38 -3.41 -12.09
N GLY A 286 1.04 -4.34 -12.79
CA GLY A 286 2.17 -3.99 -13.67
C GLY A 286 3.40 -3.45 -12.93
N LEU A 287 3.43 -3.56 -11.60
CA LEU A 287 4.48 -3.01 -10.77
C LEU A 287 5.69 -3.96 -10.73
N PRO A 288 6.93 -3.42 -10.69
CA PRO A 288 8.13 -4.25 -10.69
C PRO A 288 8.17 -5.11 -9.42
N PRO A 289 8.19 -6.44 -9.52
CA PRO A 289 8.02 -7.36 -8.38
C PRO A 289 9.23 -7.45 -7.43
N GLY A 290 10.21 -6.55 -7.57
CA GLY A 290 11.56 -6.74 -7.03
C GLY A 290 12.21 -8.01 -7.61
N THR A 291 13.00 -8.74 -6.81
CA THR A 291 13.57 -10.04 -7.22
C THR A 291 12.48 -11.13 -7.20
N LEU A 292 12.09 -11.60 -8.38
CA LEU A 292 11.27 -12.80 -8.57
C LEU A 292 12.11 -14.05 -8.30
N THR A 293 11.89 -14.71 -7.17
CA THR A 293 12.67 -15.90 -6.77
C THR A 293 11.83 -17.18 -6.64
N GLY A 294 10.55 -17.12 -7.01
CA GLY A 294 9.62 -18.26 -6.89
C GLY A 294 9.41 -19.00 -8.21
N VAL A 295 9.83 -20.27 -8.28
CA VAL A 295 9.65 -21.14 -9.45
C VAL A 295 8.18 -21.27 -9.86
N SER A 296 7.25 -21.35 -8.90
CA SER A 296 5.80 -21.43 -9.14
C SER A 296 5.26 -20.19 -9.88
N LEU A 297 5.75 -19.00 -9.55
CA LEU A 297 5.36 -17.76 -10.21
C LEU A 297 5.91 -17.66 -11.62
N ILE A 298 7.16 -18.07 -11.81
CA ILE A 298 7.79 -18.10 -13.14
C ILE A 298 7.00 -19.05 -14.04
N ASN A 299 6.69 -20.25 -13.55
CA ASN A 299 5.93 -21.25 -14.32
C ASN A 299 4.53 -20.76 -14.68
N PHE A 300 3.80 -20.15 -13.74
CA PHE A 300 2.48 -19.61 -14.03
C PHE A 300 2.53 -18.44 -15.01
N ARG A 301 3.52 -17.55 -14.89
CA ARG A 301 3.69 -16.44 -15.85
C ARG A 301 4.01 -16.95 -17.25
N THR A 302 4.89 -17.94 -17.37
CA THR A 302 5.21 -18.57 -18.65
C THR A 302 3.96 -19.22 -19.25
N TRP A 303 3.20 -19.96 -18.44
CA TRP A 303 1.93 -20.56 -18.87
C TRP A 303 0.90 -19.52 -19.31
N LEU A 304 0.78 -18.39 -18.60
CA LEU A 304 -0.10 -17.29 -18.98
C LEU A 304 0.26 -16.69 -20.35
N LYS A 305 1.55 -16.59 -20.68
CA LYS A 305 2.01 -16.07 -21.98
C LYS A 305 1.61 -16.98 -23.13
N HIS A 306 1.76 -18.30 -22.94
CA HIS A 306 1.35 -19.27 -23.96
C HIS A 306 -0.15 -19.17 -24.28
N LEU A 307 -1.00 -18.90 -23.28
CA LEU A 307 -2.44 -18.68 -23.49
C LEU A 307 -2.82 -17.35 -24.17
N THR A 308 -1.87 -16.44 -24.36
CA THR A 308 -2.10 -15.14 -25.02
C THR A 308 -1.49 -15.07 -26.41
N GLU A 309 -0.73 -16.10 -26.81
CA GLU A 309 -0.07 -16.22 -28.12
C GLU A 309 -0.86 -17.13 -29.08
N ASP A 310 -1.96 -17.73 -28.62
CA ASP A 310 -3.00 -18.41 -29.40
C ASP A 310 -4.24 -17.51 -29.58
#